data_AF-A0A661IME6-F1
#
_entry.id   AF-A0A661IME6-F1
#
_cell.length_a   1.000
_cell.length_b   1.000
_cell.length_c   1.000
_cell.angle_alpha   90.00
_cell.angle_beta   90.00
_cell.angle_gamma   90.00
#
_symmetry.space_group_name_H-M   'P 1'
#
loop_
_entity.id
_entity.type
_entity.pdbx_description
1 polymer ?
#
loop_
_entity_poly.entity_id
_entity_poly.type
_entity_poly.pdbx_seq_one_letter_code
_entity_poly.pdbx_strand_id
1 'polypeptide(L)'
;MRVVEALFSAVIILMAVIVSSQIVVFPNPFTSRTRTDLEKLGYNLMFRLAQEGSLERLILEGGDDWENDACILFGTLLPVGVYFNLAVYYVVATGDDVTLQPLNDHLITNAENQDVFIKGGDVVSIEYVYTMEINGKIKTLLFVLQLTRGER
;
A
#
# COMPACT_ATOMS: atom_id res chain seq x y z
N MET A 1 6.81 25.49 53.43
CA MET A 1 5.92 24.54 52.73
C MET A 1 5.46 25.09 51.38
N ARG A 2 4.75 26.22 51.33
CA ARG A 2 4.26 26.84 50.07
C ARG A 2 5.32 27.07 48.98
N VAL A 3 6.52 27.50 49.36
CA VAL A 3 7.63 27.75 48.40
C VAL A 3 8.17 26.44 47.81
N VAL A 4 8.27 25.39 48.63
CA VAL A 4 8.75 24.06 48.20
C VAL A 4 7.72 23.41 47.27
N GLU A 5 6.43 23.53 47.60
CA GLU A 5 5.32 23.07 46.78
C GLU A 5 5.24 23.79 45.43
N ALA A 6 5.43 25.12 45.42
CA ALA A 6 5.48 25.90 44.19
C ALA A 6 6.66 25.49 43.30
N LEU A 7 7.81 25.16 43.90
CA LEU A 7 8.99 24.67 43.17
C LEU A 7 8.71 23.31 42.52
N PHE A 8 8.13 22.35 43.25
CA PHE A 8 7.75 21.05 42.69
C PHE A 8 6.70 21.20 41.59
N SER A 9 5.72 22.08 41.77
CA SER A 9 4.69 22.35 40.75
C SER A 9 5.31 22.91 39.47
N ALA A 10 6.25 23.84 39.58
CA ALA A 10 6.95 24.42 38.43
C ALA A 10 7.74 23.35 37.65
N VAL A 11 8.43 22.44 38.36
CA VAL A 11 9.17 21.34 37.74
C VAL A 11 8.24 20.37 37.02
N ILE A 12 7.11 20.01 37.63
CA ILE A 12 6.11 19.12 37.02
C ILE A 12 5.53 19.75 35.75
N ILE A 13 5.17 21.03 35.79
CA ILE A 13 4.64 21.75 34.61
C ILE A 13 5.68 21.78 33.50
N LEU A 14 6.95 22.07 33.82
CA LEU A 14 8.01 22.14 32.82
C LEU A 14 8.28 20.78 32.17
N MET A 15 8.28 19.70 32.96
CA MET A 15 8.36 18.34 32.42
C MET A 15 7.16 17.99 31.54
N ALA A 16 5.94 18.35 31.96
CA ALA A 16 4.73 18.10 31.16
C ALA A 16 4.78 18.81 29.80
N VAL A 17 5.28 20.04 29.75
CA VAL A 17 5.46 20.78 28.49
C VAL A 17 6.51 20.12 27.59
N ILE A 18 7.65 19.71 28.14
CA ILE A 18 8.69 18.99 27.38
C ILE A 18 8.13 17.69 26.81
N VAL A 19 7.50 16.86 27.63
CA VAL A 19 6.90 15.58 27.19
C VAL A 19 5.80 15.82 26.16
N SER A 20 4.92 16.79 26.39
CA SER A 20 3.87 17.15 25.42
C SER A 20 4.45 17.58 24.08
N SER A 21 5.54 18.34 24.06
CA SER A 21 6.18 18.78 22.81
C SER A 21 6.82 17.64 22.01
N GLN A 22 7.25 16.56 22.67
CA GLN A 22 7.77 15.35 22.02
C GLN A 22 6.65 14.44 21.49
N ILE A 23 5.47 14.49 22.09
CA ILE A 23 4.29 13.70 21.66
C ILE A 23 3.56 14.39 20.50
N VAL A 24 3.60 15.73 20.42
CA VAL A 24 3.01 16.48 19.30
C VAL A 24 3.93 16.38 18.08
N VAL A 25 3.83 15.26 17.37
CA VAL A 25 4.27 15.19 15.97
C VAL A 25 3.21 15.90 15.15
N PHE A 26 3.48 17.14 14.72
CA PHE A 26 2.59 17.80 13.77
C PHE A 26 2.55 16.96 12.48
N PRO A 27 1.38 16.48 12.03
CA PRO A 27 1.30 15.83 10.73
C PRO A 27 1.73 16.86 9.68
N ASN A 28 2.79 16.56 8.92
CA ASN A 28 3.21 17.44 7.84
C ASN A 28 2.11 17.40 6.77
N PRO A 29 1.38 18.50 6.54
CA PRO A 29 0.20 18.51 5.67
C PRO A 29 0.54 18.11 4.22
N PHE A 30 1.81 18.30 3.80
CA PHE A 30 2.27 17.88 2.48
C PHE A 30 2.40 16.35 2.36
N THR A 31 2.92 15.67 3.38
CA THR A 31 3.03 14.19 3.40
C THR A 31 1.65 13.53 3.50
N SER A 32 0.79 14.02 4.39
CA SER A 32 -0.58 13.50 4.52
C SER A 32 -1.37 13.63 3.21
N ARG A 33 -1.21 14.75 2.49
CA ARG A 33 -1.87 14.94 1.19
C ARG A 33 -1.30 14.01 0.12
N THR A 34 0.01 13.87 0.06
CA THR A 34 0.70 13.00 -0.92
C THR A 34 0.28 11.55 -0.75
N ARG A 35 0.24 11.06 0.50
CA ARG A 35 -0.26 9.74 0.83
C ARG A 35 -1.72 9.54 0.39
N THR A 36 -2.62 10.45 0.75
CA THR A 36 -4.04 10.35 0.36
C THR A 36 -4.22 10.39 -1.15
N ASP A 37 -3.42 11.17 -1.88
CA ASP A 37 -3.47 11.22 -3.33
C ASP A 37 -3.00 9.89 -3.96
N LEU A 38 -1.95 9.25 -3.40
CA LEU A 38 -1.50 7.91 -3.79
C LEU A 38 -2.54 6.82 -3.49
N GLU A 39 -3.18 6.87 -2.31
CA GLU A 39 -4.27 5.96 -1.93
C GLU A 39 -5.42 6.04 -2.94
N LYS A 40 -5.90 7.26 -3.23
CA LYS A 40 -6.97 7.47 -4.22
C LYS A 40 -6.56 6.97 -5.60
N LEU A 41 -5.31 7.23 -6.00
CA LEU A 41 -4.80 6.78 -7.28
C LEU A 41 -4.78 5.25 -7.38
N GLY A 42 -4.25 4.56 -6.36
CA GLY A 42 -4.21 3.10 -6.32
C GLY A 42 -5.61 2.47 -6.34
N TYR A 43 -6.52 2.93 -5.49
CA TYR A 43 -7.90 2.41 -5.48
C TYR A 43 -8.63 2.69 -6.80
N ASN A 44 -8.50 3.89 -7.37
CA ASN A 44 -9.16 4.22 -8.64
C ASN A 44 -8.61 3.38 -9.79
N LEU A 45 -7.29 3.12 -9.80
CA LEU A 45 -6.65 2.25 -10.79
C LEU A 45 -7.20 0.82 -10.68
N MET A 46 -7.13 0.23 -9.49
CA MET A 46 -7.61 -1.14 -9.25
C MET A 46 -9.09 -1.29 -9.56
N PHE A 47 -9.92 -0.33 -9.15
CA PHE A 47 -11.35 -0.31 -9.44
C PHE A 47 -11.64 -0.25 -10.94
N ARG A 48 -10.95 0.61 -11.69
CA ARG A 48 -11.11 0.69 -13.15
C ARG A 48 -10.70 -0.60 -13.85
N LEU A 49 -9.53 -1.14 -13.49
CA LEU A 49 -9.04 -2.40 -14.04
C LEU A 49 -9.99 -3.57 -13.77
N ALA A 50 -10.60 -3.61 -12.58
CA ALA A 50 -11.62 -4.59 -12.24
C ALA A 50 -12.91 -4.39 -13.05
N GLN A 51 -13.37 -3.15 -13.20
CA GLN A 51 -14.58 -2.82 -13.95
C GLN A 51 -14.45 -3.14 -15.45
N GLU A 52 -13.26 -2.96 -16.02
CA GLU A 52 -12.94 -3.25 -17.41
C GLU A 52 -12.63 -4.75 -17.66
N GLY A 53 -12.65 -5.58 -16.61
CA GLY A 53 -12.27 -7.00 -16.70
C GLY A 53 -10.80 -7.20 -17.10
N SER A 54 -9.95 -6.17 -16.94
CA SER A 54 -8.54 -6.22 -17.29
C SER A 54 -7.76 -7.10 -16.31
N LEU A 55 -8.14 -7.12 -15.03
CA LEU A 55 -7.52 -8.00 -14.03
C LEU A 55 -7.74 -9.48 -14.35
N GLU A 56 -8.95 -9.85 -14.77
CA GLU A 56 -9.28 -11.22 -15.15
C GLU A 56 -8.55 -11.64 -16.42
N ARG A 57 -8.59 -10.81 -17.47
CA ARG A 57 -7.86 -11.08 -18.72
C ARG A 57 -6.37 -11.23 -18.48
N LEU A 58 -5.78 -10.41 -17.63
CA LEU A 58 -4.37 -10.48 -17.32
C LEU A 58 -3.98 -11.86 -16.74
N ILE A 59 -4.78 -12.39 -15.81
CA ILE A 59 -4.51 -13.69 -15.17
C ILE A 59 -4.90 -14.89 -16.06
N LEU A 60 -5.97 -14.77 -16.85
CA LEU A 60 -6.48 -15.88 -17.66
C LEU A 60 -5.82 -15.98 -19.04
N GLU A 61 -5.54 -14.85 -19.68
CA GLU A 61 -5.03 -14.77 -21.05
C GLU A 61 -3.52 -14.58 -21.10
N GLY A 62 -2.91 -14.04 -20.03
CA GLY A 62 -1.46 -13.77 -19.97
C GLY A 62 -0.57 -15.03 -19.95
N GLY A 63 -1.13 -16.20 -19.63
CA GLY A 63 -0.40 -17.46 -19.62
C GLY A 63 0.78 -17.44 -18.64
N ASP A 64 1.95 -17.92 -19.09
CA ASP A 64 3.16 -18.01 -18.25
C ASP A 64 3.88 -16.66 -18.06
N ASP A 65 3.55 -15.63 -18.86
CA ASP A 65 4.22 -14.31 -18.84
C ASP A 65 3.34 -13.20 -18.25
N TRP A 66 2.23 -13.57 -17.59
CA TRP A 66 1.24 -12.62 -17.08
C TRP A 66 1.85 -11.60 -16.10
N GLU A 67 2.90 -11.95 -15.35
CA GLU A 67 3.61 -11.01 -14.47
C GLU A 67 4.27 -9.86 -15.24
N ASN A 68 4.82 -10.14 -16.43
CA ASN A 68 5.45 -9.12 -17.26
C ASN A 68 4.39 -8.20 -17.88
N ASP A 69 3.29 -8.78 -18.35
CA ASP A 69 2.14 -8.01 -18.83
C ASP A 69 1.54 -7.13 -17.72
N ALA A 70 1.51 -7.63 -16.48
CA ALA A 70 1.13 -6.85 -15.30
C ALA A 70 2.09 -5.68 -15.11
N CYS A 71 3.39 -5.92 -15.19
CA CYS A 71 4.38 -4.88 -15.02
C CYS A 71 4.20 -3.75 -16.06
N ILE A 72 3.95 -4.11 -17.32
CA ILE A 72 3.70 -3.15 -18.40
C ILE A 72 2.36 -2.41 -18.20
N LEU A 73 1.29 -3.13 -17.86
CA LEU A 73 -0.03 -2.54 -17.65
C LEU A 73 0.00 -1.51 -16.51
N PHE A 74 0.53 -1.88 -15.35
CA PHE A 74 0.62 -0.95 -14.22
C PHE A 74 1.61 0.18 -14.51
N GLY A 75 2.74 -0.10 -15.16
CA GLY A 75 3.73 0.91 -15.53
C GLY A 75 3.22 1.96 -16.52
N THR A 76 2.29 1.59 -17.41
CA THR A 76 1.69 2.52 -18.38
C THR A 76 0.54 3.34 -17.80
N LEU A 77 -0.18 2.81 -16.81
CA LEU A 77 -1.32 3.49 -16.19
C LEU A 77 -0.92 4.40 -15.03
N LEU A 78 0.20 4.12 -14.38
CA LEU A 78 0.71 4.94 -13.29
C LEU A 78 1.43 6.20 -13.85
N PRO A 79 1.30 7.36 -13.18
CA PRO A 79 2.04 8.55 -13.57
C PRO A 79 3.55 8.38 -13.43
N VAL A 80 4.29 9.14 -14.24
CA VAL A 80 5.76 9.22 -14.14
C VAL A 80 6.18 9.64 -12.72
N GLY A 81 7.19 8.95 -12.19
CA GLY A 81 7.73 9.20 -10.85
C GLY A 81 6.99 8.46 -9.72
N VAL A 82 6.01 7.61 -10.05
CA VAL A 82 5.40 6.67 -9.11
C VAL A 82 6.03 5.28 -9.31
N TYR A 83 6.57 4.74 -8.22
CA TYR A 83 7.03 3.36 -8.16
C TYR A 83 5.94 2.47 -7.60
N PHE A 84 5.84 1.25 -8.13
CA PHE A 84 4.88 0.26 -7.65
C PHE A 84 5.51 -1.11 -7.42
N ASN A 85 4.92 -1.87 -6.52
CA ASN A 85 5.19 -3.29 -6.32
C ASN A 85 3.84 -3.99 -6.14
N LEU A 86 3.57 -4.99 -6.99
CA LEU A 86 2.33 -5.74 -6.99
C LEU A 86 2.60 -7.18 -6.57
N ALA A 87 1.86 -7.64 -5.57
CA ALA A 87 1.78 -9.04 -5.19
C ALA A 87 0.34 -9.53 -5.35
N VAL A 88 0.15 -10.74 -5.87
CA VAL A 88 -1.16 -11.33 -6.09
C VAL A 88 -1.24 -12.67 -5.37
N TYR A 89 -2.34 -12.90 -4.66
CA TYR A 89 -2.55 -14.13 -3.90
C TYR A 89 -3.88 -14.78 -4.27
N TYR A 90 -3.90 -16.10 -4.33
CA TYR A 90 -5.13 -16.86 -4.18
C TYR A 90 -5.59 -16.84 -2.73
N VAL A 91 -6.86 -16.52 -2.54
CA VAL A 91 -7.53 -16.64 -1.24
C VAL A 91 -8.18 -18.01 -1.17
N VAL A 92 -7.61 -18.90 -0.36
CA VAL A 92 -8.10 -20.28 -0.18
C VAL A 92 -8.72 -20.41 1.20
N ALA A 93 -10.04 -20.56 1.24
CA ALA A 93 -10.79 -20.86 2.46
C ALA A 93 -10.90 -22.38 2.64
N THR A 94 -10.36 -22.89 3.76
CA THR A 94 -10.46 -24.32 4.13
C THR A 94 -11.18 -24.42 5.48
N GLY A 95 -12.50 -24.64 5.44
CA GLY A 95 -13.33 -24.59 6.65
C GLY A 95 -13.42 -23.16 7.19
N ASP A 96 -12.98 -22.95 8.43
CA ASP A 96 -12.95 -21.63 9.09
C ASP A 96 -11.64 -20.85 8.85
N ASP A 97 -10.62 -21.49 8.26
CA ASP A 97 -9.31 -20.86 8.02
C ASP A 97 -9.21 -20.26 6.62
N VAL A 98 -8.65 -19.05 6.54
CA VAL A 98 -8.33 -18.36 5.29
C VAL A 98 -6.82 -18.31 5.13
N THR A 99 -6.32 -18.86 4.02
CA THR A 99 -4.90 -18.86 3.67
C THR A 99 -4.66 -18.11 2.37
N LEU A 100 -3.54 -17.38 2.32
CA LEU A 100 -3.09 -16.66 1.13
C LEU A 100 -1.97 -17.48 0.48
N GLN A 101 -2.20 -17.92 -0.75
CA GLN A 101 -1.19 -18.60 -1.55
C GLN A 101 -0.68 -17.63 -2.61
N PRO A 102 0.63 -17.32 -2.67
CA PRO A 102 1.16 -16.43 -3.69
C PRO A 102 0.88 -17.00 -5.08
N LEU A 103 0.41 -16.15 -5.97
CA LEU A 103 0.17 -16.49 -7.38
C LEU A 103 1.36 -16.11 -8.26
N ASN A 104 2.03 -15.00 -7.97
CA ASN A 104 3.19 -14.57 -8.74
C ASN A 104 4.47 -15.29 -8.31
N ASP A 105 5.22 -15.78 -9.29
CA ASP A 105 6.55 -16.38 -9.08
C ASP A 105 7.66 -15.32 -9.18
N HIS A 106 7.40 -14.26 -9.95
CA HIS A 106 8.33 -13.15 -10.18
C HIS A 106 7.85 -11.85 -9.55
N LEU A 107 8.78 -10.92 -9.33
CA LEU A 107 8.49 -9.59 -8.81
C LEU A 107 7.84 -8.72 -9.89
N ILE A 108 6.68 -8.15 -9.58
CA ILE A 108 5.94 -7.26 -10.47
C ILE A 108 6.15 -5.82 -10.00
N THR A 109 7.20 -5.18 -10.49
CA THR A 109 7.60 -3.83 -10.05
C THR A 109 8.32 -3.06 -11.16
N ASN A 110 8.16 -1.73 -11.17
CA ASN A 110 8.96 -0.82 -12.00
C ASN A 110 10.16 -0.21 -11.23
N ALA A 111 10.42 -0.65 -10.00
CA ALA A 111 11.57 -0.20 -9.23
C ALA A 111 12.77 -1.13 -9.46
N GLU A 112 13.90 -0.58 -9.92
CA GLU A 112 15.15 -1.34 -10.05
C GLU A 112 15.69 -1.79 -8.67
N ASN A 113 15.45 -0.99 -7.63
CA ASN A 113 15.86 -1.28 -6.26
C ASN A 113 14.67 -1.12 -5.30
N GLN A 114 14.38 -2.16 -4.51
CA GLN A 114 13.29 -2.15 -3.53
C GLN A 114 13.50 -1.17 -2.37
N ASP A 115 14.72 -0.65 -2.20
CA ASP A 115 15.01 0.42 -1.24
C ASP A 115 14.11 1.65 -1.42
N VAL A 116 13.54 1.88 -2.61
CA VAL A 116 12.59 2.98 -2.83
C VAL A 116 11.35 2.86 -1.96
N PHE A 117 10.94 1.65 -1.57
CA PHE A 117 9.81 1.41 -0.66
C PHE A 117 10.21 1.44 0.82
N ILE A 118 11.50 1.59 1.14
CA ILE A 118 12.00 1.75 2.52
C ILE A 118 12.39 3.22 2.77
N LYS A 119 13.01 3.84 1.76
CA LYS A 119 13.50 5.23 1.79
C LYS A 119 12.49 6.23 1.28
N GLY A 120 11.53 5.80 0.45
CA GLY A 120 10.46 6.66 -0.06
C GLY A 120 9.62 7.18 1.09
N GLY A 121 9.48 8.50 1.20
CA GLY A 121 8.86 9.14 2.36
C GLY A 121 7.44 8.65 2.65
N ASP A 122 6.61 8.46 1.61
CA ASP A 122 5.24 7.96 1.72
C ASP A 122 5.09 6.67 0.89
N VAL A 123 4.85 5.55 1.58
CA VAL A 123 4.50 4.27 0.96
C VAL A 123 3.07 3.91 1.35
N VAL A 124 2.26 3.62 0.33
CA VAL A 124 0.86 3.23 0.49
C VAL A 124 0.71 1.79 0.04
N SER A 125 -0.05 1.00 0.81
CA SER A 125 -0.46 -0.36 0.42
C SER A 125 -1.97 -0.38 0.17
N ILE A 126 -2.36 -0.82 -1.01
CA ILE A 126 -3.75 -0.99 -1.44
C ILE A 126 -4.03 -2.48 -1.50
N GLU A 127 -4.99 -2.94 -0.71
CA GLU A 127 -5.48 -4.31 -0.74
C GLU A 127 -6.82 -4.33 -1.49
N TYR A 128 -6.87 -5.10 -2.57
CA TYR A 128 -8.04 -5.17 -3.43
C TYR A 128 -8.45 -6.63 -3.64
N VAL A 129 -9.61 -6.99 -3.10
CA VAL A 129 -10.19 -8.34 -3.24
C VAL A 129 -10.98 -8.38 -4.54
N TYR A 130 -10.66 -9.33 -5.40
CA TYR A 130 -11.32 -9.54 -6.68
C TYR A 130 -11.80 -10.98 -6.79
N THR A 131 -13.03 -11.18 -7.25
CA THR A 131 -13.61 -12.51 -7.42
C THR A 131 -13.99 -12.71 -8.87
N MET A 132 -13.55 -13.82 -9.44
CA MET A 132 -13.79 -14.18 -10.84
C MET A 132 -14.18 -15.65 -10.98
N GLU A 133 -14.82 -15.99 -12.09
CA GLU A 133 -15.26 -17.35 -12.38
C GLU A 133 -14.36 -17.96 -13.45
N ILE A 134 -13.65 -19.04 -13.10
CA ILE A 134 -12.77 -19.76 -14.01
C ILE A 134 -13.32 -21.17 -14.20
N ASN A 135 -13.75 -21.49 -15.43
CA ASN A 135 -14.26 -22.83 -15.78
C ASN A 135 -15.37 -23.33 -14.83
N GLY A 136 -16.31 -22.45 -14.45
CA GLY A 136 -17.41 -22.79 -13.54
C GLY A 136 -17.03 -22.85 -12.06
N LYS A 137 -15.80 -22.47 -11.69
CA LYS A 137 -15.34 -22.39 -10.30
C LYS A 137 -15.05 -20.93 -9.94
N ILE A 138 -15.65 -20.46 -8.87
CA ILE A 138 -15.37 -19.14 -8.30
C ILE A 138 -13.98 -19.19 -7.66
N LYS A 139 -13.10 -18.27 -8.06
CA LYS A 139 -11.81 -18.03 -7.42
C LYS A 139 -11.77 -16.60 -6.91
N THR A 140 -11.20 -16.43 -5.71
CA THR A 140 -10.96 -15.13 -5.10
C THR A 140 -9.47 -14.84 -5.08
N LEU A 141 -9.12 -13.65 -5.55
CA LEU A 141 -7.77 -13.11 -5.61
C LEU A 141 -7.67 -11.91 -4.68
N LEU A 142 -6.50 -11.78 -4.04
CA LEU A 142 -6.11 -10.59 -3.31
C LEU A 142 -4.95 -9.94 -4.05
N PHE A 143 -5.17 -8.72 -4.54
CA PHE A 143 -4.12 -7.87 -5.09
C PHE A 143 -3.60 -6.94 -3.99
N VAL A 144 -2.31 -6.97 -3.74
CA VAL A 144 -1.62 -6.08 -2.82
C VAL A 144 -0.71 -5.17 -3.64
N LEU A 145 -1.15 -3.94 -3.85
CA LEU A 145 -0.44 -2.93 -4.63
C LEU A 145 0.22 -1.92 -3.68
N GLN A 146 1.54 -1.91 -3.65
CA GLN A 146 2.32 -0.89 -2.97
C GLN A 146 2.69 0.23 -3.92
N LEU A 147 2.49 1.48 -3.51
CA LEU A 147 2.83 2.68 -4.28
C LEU A 147 3.69 3.63 -3.46
N THR A 148 4.69 4.22 -4.09
CA THR A 148 5.48 5.31 -3.51
C THR A 148 5.89 6.29 -4.60
N ARG A 149 6.23 7.53 -4.21
CA ARG A 149 6.81 8.50 -5.14
C ARG A 149 8.32 8.51 -5.00
N GLY A 150 9.02 8.52 -6.13
CA GLY A 150 10.45 8.78 -6.15
C GLY A 150 10.74 10.19 -5.66
N GLU A 151 11.68 10.32 -4.73
CA GLU A 151 12.33 11.60 -4.50
C GLU A 151 13.21 11.91 -5.72
N ARG A 152 13.11 13.15 -6.22
CA ARG A 152 13.96 13.68 -7.28
C ARG A 152 15.34 14.03 -6.75
#